data_AF-A0A957FI80-F1
#
_entry.id   AF-A0A957FI80-F1
#
_cell.length_a   1.000
_cell.length_b   1.000
_cell.length_c   1.000
_cell.angle_alpha   90.00
_cell.angle_beta   90.00
_cell.angle_gamma   90.00
#
_symmetry.space_group_name_H-M   'P 1'
#
loop_
_entity.id
_entity.type
_entity.pdbx_description
1 polymer ?
#
loop_
_entity_poly.entity_id
_entity_poly.type
_entity_poly.pdbx_seq_one_letter_code
_entity_poly.pdbx_strand_id
1 'polypeptide(L)'
;GRALRIVQQVIRADPENGTAHWRMGALYAAQGCADDAVQAYRRALQLGLDTAVIWTHLGDAYRLRGHTANAADAYRQALTRNAQWTPAYVGLGQVHMMRDAFAEALVAYRQAAAQDPTHIPAHLGLGQAFRANGQWQEAAAAFQRVRELDPTHIAAQLGLGDVYARLQRYDAAIMAYQAVLAEDGQNGAAHYGLAVVYQAQGRLADALAAFMAAITAVSDWADPHVGLGDVRCALGQYEAAQAAYETALTLDPTHVQANVGMGQVCYRLGAYDAARAALLAALALDAQHVAALTSLGKVLAALDRAEDAINVYQQALALAPQTAVYHAELGAIYTQFRQYDNAIAALQQARQLDPHFIQPLTALATVALEQRQYKQALAYCRQALDIHATDPTVHTVRGQVLAAQGQLDGAMAAYKQAVALDITYAPAHVGLGGIYLRLGNHARAMNALQQAIKLDVTYAPAYDYLGDLYRQDGELAQATKAYQRSLAMRPGRAKPHYGLGQVYFATSQYEAALMAYQSALEIEPNWAAPHSGLGDVQRALRHWEEALAAYRHAIHLDATYAAAQIGLGFVYIHSERYHE
;
A
#
# COMPACT_ATOMS: atom_id res chain seq x y z
N GLY A 1 -22.81 -49.07 2.57
CA GLY A 1 -22.71 -50.37 1.86
C GLY A 1 -23.68 -51.44 2.36
N ARG A 2 -23.35 -52.17 3.45
CA ARG A 2 -24.13 -53.33 3.92
C ARG A 2 -25.49 -52.95 4.53
N ALA A 3 -25.56 -51.87 5.31
CA ALA A 3 -26.82 -51.38 5.90
C ALA A 3 -27.85 -50.96 4.83
N LEU A 4 -27.41 -50.28 3.77
CA LEU A 4 -28.30 -49.86 2.68
C LEU A 4 -28.90 -51.06 1.94
N ARG A 5 -28.12 -52.11 1.69
CA ARG A 5 -28.62 -53.36 1.08
C ARG A 5 -29.67 -54.05 1.94
N ILE A 6 -29.51 -54.05 3.27
CA ILE A 6 -30.48 -54.63 4.20
C ILE A 6 -31.79 -53.82 4.15
N VAL A 7 -31.72 -52.49 4.20
CA VAL A 7 -32.90 -51.63 4.12
C VAL A 7 -33.62 -51.78 2.77
N GLN A 8 -32.88 -51.89 1.66
CA GLN A 8 -33.45 -52.15 0.34
C GLN A 8 -34.14 -53.52 0.25
N GLN A 9 -33.63 -54.56 0.92
CA GLN A 9 -34.30 -55.86 1.00
C GLN A 9 -35.62 -55.76 1.79
N VAL A 10 -35.66 -54.98 2.88
CA VAL A 10 -36.89 -54.72 3.63
C VAL A 10 -37.91 -53.99 2.76
N ILE A 11 -37.50 -52.97 1.99
CA ILE A 11 -38.39 -52.25 1.07
C ILE A 11 -38.88 -53.14 -0.08
N ARG A 12 -38.07 -54.09 -0.55
CA ARG A 12 -38.51 -55.07 -1.57
C ARG A 12 -39.56 -56.04 -1.03
N ALA A 13 -39.47 -56.40 0.24
CA ALA A 13 -40.43 -57.27 0.91
C ALA A 13 -41.71 -56.52 1.31
N ASP A 14 -41.59 -55.25 1.68
CA ASP A 14 -42.67 -54.36 2.08
C ASP A 14 -42.43 -52.93 1.56
N PRO A 15 -42.93 -52.60 0.34
CA PRO A 15 -42.72 -51.29 -0.27
C PRO A 15 -43.41 -50.12 0.46
N GLU A 16 -44.39 -50.41 1.32
CA GLU A 16 -45.15 -49.41 2.08
C GLU A 16 -44.57 -49.17 3.49
N ASN A 17 -43.43 -49.80 3.80
CA ASN A 17 -42.73 -49.60 5.04
C ASN A 17 -42.07 -48.20 5.13
N GLY A 18 -42.82 -47.21 5.63
CA GLY A 18 -42.31 -45.85 5.79
C GLY A 18 -41.02 -45.77 6.61
N THR A 19 -40.86 -46.63 7.63
CA THR A 19 -39.68 -46.61 8.51
C THR A 19 -38.43 -47.04 7.76
N ALA A 20 -38.56 -48.05 6.88
CA ALA A 20 -37.48 -48.47 6.00
C ALA A 20 -37.09 -47.34 5.03
N HIS A 21 -38.05 -46.61 4.45
CA HIS A 21 -37.76 -45.44 3.60
C HIS A 21 -37.06 -44.30 4.36
N TRP A 22 -37.46 -44.02 5.60
CA TRP A 22 -36.75 -43.03 6.44
C TRP A 22 -35.31 -43.45 6.73
N ARG A 23 -35.08 -44.71 7.14
CA ARG A 23 -33.73 -45.24 7.38
C ARG A 23 -32.88 -45.26 6.11
N MET A 24 -33.50 -45.51 4.96
CA MET A 24 -32.85 -45.42 3.66
C MET A 24 -32.38 -43.98 3.37
N GLY A 25 -33.24 -42.99 3.60
CA GLY A 25 -32.88 -41.58 3.44
C GLY A 25 -31.73 -41.15 4.35
N ALA A 26 -31.70 -41.61 5.60
CA ALA A 26 -30.60 -41.34 6.52
C ALA A 26 -29.27 -41.94 6.04
N LEU A 27 -29.32 -43.15 5.48
CA LEU A 27 -28.14 -43.80 4.90
C LEU A 27 -27.66 -43.13 3.61
N TYR A 28 -28.56 -42.59 2.80
CA TYR A 28 -28.21 -41.80 1.62
C TYR A 28 -27.61 -40.44 2.01
N ALA A 29 -28.19 -39.76 3.00
CA ALA A 29 -27.65 -38.51 3.52
C ALA A 29 -26.24 -38.69 4.10
N ALA A 30 -25.99 -39.77 4.85
CA ALA A 30 -24.66 -40.12 5.36
C ALA A 30 -23.65 -40.48 4.26
N GLN A 31 -24.11 -40.82 3.04
CA GLN A 31 -23.27 -41.08 1.87
C GLN A 31 -23.07 -39.84 0.99
N GLY A 32 -23.66 -38.68 1.35
CA GLY A 32 -23.64 -37.47 0.53
C GLY A 32 -24.60 -37.50 -0.67
N CYS A 33 -25.42 -38.55 -0.81
CA CYS A 33 -26.42 -38.68 -1.88
C CYS A 33 -27.68 -37.90 -1.52
N ALA A 34 -27.61 -36.56 -1.57
CA ALA A 34 -28.72 -35.69 -1.17
C ALA A 34 -30.02 -35.93 -1.96
N ASP A 35 -29.91 -36.21 -3.26
CA ASP A 35 -31.04 -36.46 -4.16
C ASP A 35 -31.86 -37.68 -3.73
N ASP A 36 -31.17 -38.80 -3.52
CA ASP A 36 -31.76 -40.06 -3.09
C ASP A 36 -32.31 -39.95 -1.66
N ALA A 37 -31.63 -39.19 -0.79
CA ALA A 37 -32.10 -38.90 0.55
C ALA A 37 -33.44 -38.13 0.53
N VAL A 38 -33.54 -37.08 -0.28
CA VAL A 38 -34.78 -36.29 -0.45
C VAL A 38 -35.93 -37.19 -0.93
N GLN A 39 -35.69 -38.05 -1.93
CA GLN A 39 -36.71 -38.96 -2.45
C GLN A 39 -37.18 -39.96 -1.38
N ALA A 40 -36.24 -40.57 -0.66
CA ALA A 40 -36.54 -41.54 0.39
C ALA A 40 -37.30 -40.91 1.57
N TYR A 41 -36.95 -39.69 1.99
CA TYR A 41 -37.68 -38.96 3.04
C TYR A 41 -39.08 -38.53 2.59
N ARG A 42 -39.24 -38.03 1.36
CA ARG A 42 -40.57 -37.73 0.80
C ARG A 42 -41.44 -38.97 0.76
N ARG A 43 -40.87 -40.13 0.38
CA ARG A 43 -41.61 -41.39 0.37
C ARG A 43 -42.02 -41.82 1.78
N ALA A 44 -41.16 -41.66 2.77
CA ALA A 44 -41.51 -41.92 4.18
C ALA A 44 -42.67 -41.03 4.66
N LEU A 45 -42.67 -39.74 4.30
CA LEU A 45 -43.77 -38.81 4.62
C LEU A 45 -45.08 -39.21 3.92
N GLN A 46 -45.04 -39.60 2.65
CA GLN A 46 -46.21 -40.10 1.91
C GLN A 46 -46.81 -41.37 2.53
N LEU A 47 -45.98 -42.19 3.17
CA LEU A 47 -46.38 -43.42 3.86
C LEU A 47 -46.83 -43.18 5.31
N GLY A 48 -47.10 -41.93 5.69
CA GLY A 48 -47.73 -41.57 6.95
C GLY A 48 -46.80 -41.27 8.12
N LEU A 49 -45.47 -41.29 7.94
CA LEU A 49 -44.51 -40.91 8.99
C LEU A 49 -44.31 -39.39 9.05
N ASP A 50 -45.37 -38.67 9.38
CA ASP A 50 -45.37 -37.21 9.49
C ASP A 50 -44.83 -36.74 10.86
N THR A 51 -43.50 -36.74 11.02
CA THR A 51 -42.83 -36.37 12.28
C THR A 51 -41.83 -35.22 12.08
N ALA A 52 -41.61 -34.43 13.14
CA ALA A 52 -40.65 -33.33 13.12
C ALA A 52 -39.23 -33.77 12.74
N VAL A 53 -38.82 -34.98 13.14
CA VAL A 53 -37.51 -35.58 12.82
C VAL A 53 -37.33 -35.76 11.31
N ILE A 54 -38.32 -36.34 10.63
CA ILE A 54 -38.23 -36.63 9.19
C ILE A 54 -38.26 -35.34 8.38
N TRP A 55 -39.11 -34.38 8.76
CA TRP A 55 -39.12 -33.05 8.15
C TRP A 55 -37.80 -32.30 8.34
N THR A 56 -37.14 -32.44 9.49
CA THR A 56 -35.81 -31.87 9.73
C THR A 56 -34.77 -32.52 8.83
N HIS A 57 -34.74 -33.85 8.74
CA HIS A 57 -33.81 -34.57 7.87
C HIS A 57 -34.03 -34.24 6.38
N LEU A 58 -35.28 -34.03 5.97
CA LEU A 58 -35.62 -33.58 4.63
C LEU A 58 -35.12 -32.14 4.39
N GLY A 59 -35.28 -31.25 5.38
CA GLY A 59 -34.72 -29.90 5.36
C GLY A 59 -33.21 -29.87 5.22
N ASP A 60 -32.50 -30.72 5.97
CA ASP A 60 -31.04 -30.86 5.90
C ASP A 60 -30.59 -31.32 4.52
N ALA A 61 -31.28 -32.32 3.95
CA ALA A 61 -31.00 -32.81 2.60
C ALA A 61 -31.21 -31.72 1.54
N TYR A 62 -32.25 -30.88 1.67
CA TYR A 62 -32.44 -29.72 0.79
C TYR A 62 -31.37 -28.65 0.95
N ARG A 63 -30.96 -28.37 2.19
CA ARG A 63 -29.93 -27.36 2.52
C ARG A 63 -28.59 -27.75 1.91
N LEU A 64 -28.19 -29.02 2.04
CA LEU A 64 -26.97 -29.55 1.41
C LEU A 64 -26.98 -29.42 -0.12
N ARG A 65 -28.17 -29.44 -0.73
CA ARG A 65 -28.39 -29.25 -2.16
C ARG A 65 -28.44 -27.77 -2.60
N GLY A 66 -28.37 -26.82 -1.67
CA GLY A 66 -28.57 -25.40 -1.93
C GLY A 66 -30.02 -24.98 -2.19
N HIS A 67 -31.00 -25.88 -2.07
CA HIS A 67 -32.42 -25.55 -2.23
C HIS A 67 -32.98 -24.93 -0.95
N THR A 68 -32.54 -23.72 -0.66
CA THR A 68 -32.84 -23.00 0.58
C THR A 68 -34.36 -22.81 0.82
N ALA A 69 -35.18 -22.69 -0.22
CA ALA A 69 -36.63 -22.50 -0.07
C ALA A 69 -37.30 -23.78 0.44
N ASN A 70 -37.03 -24.90 -0.22
CA ASN A 70 -37.53 -26.21 0.18
C ASN A 70 -37.01 -26.62 1.56
N ALA A 71 -35.77 -26.26 1.89
CA ALA A 71 -35.19 -26.48 3.21
C ALA A 71 -35.96 -25.70 4.30
N ALA A 72 -36.18 -24.40 4.10
CA ALA A 72 -36.94 -23.57 5.03
C ALA A 72 -38.36 -24.09 5.24
N ASP A 73 -39.05 -24.49 4.17
CA ASP A 73 -40.40 -25.03 4.25
C ASP A 73 -40.44 -26.36 5.00
N ALA A 74 -39.49 -27.26 4.75
CA ALA A 74 -39.38 -28.51 5.47
C ALA A 74 -39.14 -28.29 6.98
N TYR A 75 -38.28 -27.34 7.37
CA TYR A 75 -38.09 -27.01 8.79
C TYR A 75 -39.34 -26.36 9.42
N ARG A 76 -40.07 -25.51 8.69
CA ARG A 76 -41.35 -24.97 9.18
C ARG A 76 -42.37 -26.09 9.39
N GLN A 77 -42.43 -27.08 8.50
CA GLN A 77 -43.26 -28.26 8.70
C GLN A 77 -42.82 -29.06 9.93
N ALA A 78 -41.51 -29.19 10.20
CA ALA A 78 -41.07 -29.79 11.46
C ALA A 78 -41.62 -29.05 12.69
N LEU A 79 -41.61 -27.70 12.64
CA LEU A 79 -42.13 -26.85 13.71
C LEU A 79 -43.67 -26.88 13.85
N THR A 80 -44.43 -27.13 12.78
CA THR A 80 -45.88 -27.33 12.89
C THR A 80 -46.23 -28.64 13.61
N ARG A 81 -45.33 -29.63 13.61
CA ARG A 81 -45.51 -30.91 14.31
C ARG A 81 -44.97 -30.85 15.73
N ASN A 82 -43.86 -30.14 15.93
CA ASN A 82 -43.31 -29.88 17.25
C ASN A 82 -42.73 -28.46 17.31
N ALA A 83 -43.47 -27.55 17.94
CA ALA A 83 -43.09 -26.15 18.07
C ALA A 83 -41.82 -25.93 18.92
N GLN A 84 -41.40 -26.91 19.72
CA GLN A 84 -40.20 -26.84 20.58
C GLN A 84 -39.04 -27.66 19.99
N TRP A 85 -39.07 -27.97 18.69
CA TRP A 85 -38.05 -28.77 18.04
C TRP A 85 -36.79 -27.96 17.69
N THR A 86 -35.84 -27.91 18.63
CA THR A 86 -34.56 -27.18 18.52
C THR A 86 -33.82 -27.41 17.19
N PRO A 87 -33.68 -28.64 16.67
CA PRO A 87 -32.96 -28.87 15.41
C PRO A 87 -33.57 -28.16 14.19
N ALA A 88 -34.89 -27.99 14.13
CA ALA A 88 -35.52 -27.25 13.03
C ALA A 88 -35.26 -25.74 13.11
N TYR A 89 -35.21 -25.17 14.32
CA TYR A 89 -34.81 -23.77 14.50
C TYR A 89 -33.34 -23.54 14.11
N VAL A 90 -32.43 -24.45 14.47
CA VAL A 90 -31.02 -24.40 14.03
C VAL A 90 -30.93 -24.51 12.51
N GLY A 91 -31.66 -25.44 11.90
CA GLY A 91 -31.72 -25.61 10.45
C GLY A 91 -32.27 -24.39 9.71
N LEU A 92 -33.33 -23.75 10.24
CA LEU A 92 -33.83 -22.46 9.73
C LEU A 92 -32.78 -21.37 9.82
N GLY A 93 -32.09 -21.26 10.97
CA GLY A 93 -31.01 -20.29 11.16
C GLY A 93 -29.92 -20.45 10.11
N GLN A 94 -29.49 -21.69 9.84
CA GLN A 94 -28.47 -21.98 8.82
C GLN A 94 -28.94 -21.60 7.40
N VAL A 95 -30.21 -21.88 7.08
CA VAL A 95 -30.78 -21.50 5.77
C VAL A 95 -30.87 -19.99 5.62
N HIS A 96 -31.21 -19.27 6.68
CA HIS A 96 -31.22 -17.81 6.69
C HIS A 96 -29.81 -17.22 6.56
N MET A 97 -28.81 -17.81 7.22
CA MET A 97 -27.38 -17.47 7.03
C MET A 97 -26.94 -17.64 5.56
N MET A 98 -27.33 -18.72 4.89
CA MET A 98 -27.02 -18.95 3.46
C MET A 98 -27.69 -17.95 2.51
N ARG A 99 -28.64 -17.16 3.00
CA ARG A 99 -29.38 -16.14 2.23
C ARG A 99 -29.00 -14.72 2.63
N ASP A 100 -27.98 -14.57 3.48
CA ASP A 100 -27.60 -13.30 4.12
C ASP A 100 -28.75 -12.63 4.91
N ALA A 101 -29.76 -13.42 5.30
CA ALA A 101 -30.91 -12.98 6.10
C ALA A 101 -30.57 -13.05 7.60
N PHE A 102 -29.58 -12.26 8.02
CA PHE A 102 -28.97 -12.38 9.36
C PHE A 102 -29.96 -12.11 10.49
N ALA A 103 -30.91 -11.19 10.32
CA ALA A 103 -31.92 -10.87 11.33
C ALA A 103 -32.84 -12.07 11.60
N GLU A 104 -33.30 -12.74 10.54
CA GLU A 104 -34.12 -13.94 10.62
C GLU A 104 -33.33 -15.13 11.16
N ALA A 105 -32.05 -15.24 10.81
CA ALA A 105 -31.15 -16.24 11.39
C ALA A 105 -31.03 -16.08 12.91
N LEU A 106 -30.84 -14.84 13.38
CA LEU A 106 -30.78 -14.52 14.81
C LEU A 106 -32.07 -14.87 15.54
N VAL A 107 -33.24 -14.61 14.94
CA VAL A 107 -34.53 -15.02 15.51
C VAL A 107 -34.59 -16.53 15.66
N ALA A 108 -34.26 -17.28 14.61
CA ALA A 108 -34.31 -18.74 14.64
C ALA A 108 -33.34 -19.33 15.67
N TYR A 109 -32.09 -18.88 15.71
CA TYR A 109 -31.12 -19.38 16.70
C TYR A 109 -31.45 -18.96 18.14
N ARG A 110 -32.01 -17.77 18.37
CA ARG A 110 -32.50 -17.37 19.71
C ARG A 110 -33.62 -18.28 20.18
N GLN A 111 -34.54 -18.67 19.29
CA GLN A 111 -35.57 -19.65 19.62
C GLN A 111 -34.95 -21.01 19.97
N ALA A 112 -33.99 -21.50 19.17
CA ALA A 112 -33.27 -22.73 19.48
C ALA A 112 -32.59 -22.70 20.86
N ALA A 113 -31.87 -21.61 21.16
CA ALA A 113 -31.17 -21.43 22.44
C ALA A 113 -32.13 -21.22 23.63
N ALA A 114 -33.33 -20.67 23.40
CA ALA A 114 -34.35 -20.53 24.43
C ALA A 114 -35.00 -21.88 24.80
N GLN A 115 -35.17 -22.78 23.83
CA GLN A 115 -35.70 -24.13 24.07
C GLN A 115 -34.66 -25.04 24.73
N ASP A 116 -33.40 -24.96 24.29
CA ASP A 116 -32.28 -25.70 24.87
C ASP A 116 -31.07 -24.76 25.09
N PRO A 117 -30.92 -24.22 26.31
CA PRO A 117 -29.80 -23.33 26.67
C PRO A 117 -28.42 -24.00 26.62
N THR A 118 -28.35 -25.34 26.51
CA THR A 118 -27.10 -26.11 26.40
C THR A 118 -26.80 -26.53 24.96
N HIS A 119 -27.63 -26.15 23.99
CA HIS A 119 -27.45 -26.52 22.59
C HIS A 119 -26.29 -25.77 21.93
N ILE A 120 -25.11 -26.40 21.89
CA ILE A 120 -23.89 -25.81 21.29
C ILE A 120 -24.13 -25.29 19.85
N PRO A 121 -24.75 -26.04 18.92
CA PRO A 121 -24.97 -25.54 17.55
C PRO A 121 -25.83 -24.26 17.48
N ALA A 122 -26.74 -24.04 18.43
CA ALA A 122 -27.56 -22.82 18.47
C ALA A 122 -26.71 -21.61 18.89
N HIS A 123 -25.90 -21.75 19.94
CA HIS A 123 -25.01 -20.67 20.40
C HIS A 123 -23.89 -20.38 19.40
N LEU A 124 -23.34 -21.42 18.74
CA LEU A 124 -22.36 -21.26 17.67
C LEU A 124 -22.98 -20.50 16.47
N GLY A 125 -24.20 -20.88 16.08
CA GLY A 125 -24.97 -20.19 15.04
C GLY A 125 -25.28 -18.74 15.40
N LEU A 126 -25.65 -18.46 16.67
CA LEU A 126 -25.82 -17.10 17.18
C LEU A 126 -24.53 -16.28 17.05
N GLY A 127 -23.38 -16.83 17.48
CA GLY A 127 -22.09 -16.15 17.38
C GLY A 127 -21.74 -15.79 15.93
N GLN A 128 -21.93 -16.74 15.01
CA GLN A 128 -21.71 -16.52 13.58
C GLN A 128 -22.68 -15.48 12.98
N ALA A 129 -23.96 -15.55 13.33
CA ALA A 129 -24.99 -14.62 12.85
C ALA A 129 -24.80 -13.20 13.39
N PHE A 130 -24.48 -13.05 14.67
CA PHE A 130 -24.14 -11.74 15.26
C PHE A 130 -22.90 -11.15 14.61
N ARG A 131 -21.87 -11.98 14.37
CA ARG A 131 -20.64 -11.57 13.67
C ARG A 131 -20.94 -11.07 12.25
N ALA A 132 -21.73 -11.81 11.49
CA ALA A 132 -22.12 -11.43 10.13
C ALA A 132 -23.00 -10.16 10.11
N ASN A 133 -23.81 -9.96 11.14
CA ASN A 133 -24.65 -8.77 11.32
C ASN A 133 -23.91 -7.56 11.94
N GLY A 134 -22.58 -7.65 12.16
CA GLY A 134 -21.77 -6.59 12.75
C GLY A 134 -21.99 -6.32 14.25
N GLN A 135 -22.70 -7.22 14.95
CA GLN A 135 -22.98 -7.14 16.39
C GLN A 135 -21.88 -7.85 17.18
N TRP A 136 -20.70 -7.20 17.25
CA TRP A 136 -19.47 -7.84 17.75
C TRP A 136 -19.51 -8.21 19.23
N GLN A 137 -20.18 -7.41 20.08
CA GLN A 137 -20.24 -7.69 21.52
C GLN A 137 -21.12 -8.93 21.81
N GLU A 138 -22.26 -9.01 21.13
CA GLU A 138 -23.19 -10.13 21.22
C GLU A 138 -22.60 -11.40 20.60
N ALA A 139 -21.83 -11.27 19.51
CA ALA A 139 -21.07 -12.38 18.94
C ALA A 139 -20.08 -12.97 19.95
N ALA A 140 -19.34 -12.11 20.66
CA ALA A 140 -18.43 -12.55 21.71
C ALA A 140 -19.17 -13.29 22.83
N ALA A 141 -20.31 -12.78 23.30
CA ALA A 141 -21.12 -13.42 24.33
C ALA A 141 -21.64 -14.81 23.91
N ALA A 142 -22.09 -14.94 22.66
CA ALA A 142 -22.57 -16.22 22.13
C ALA A 142 -21.44 -17.26 22.01
N PHE A 143 -20.26 -16.88 21.51
CA PHE A 143 -19.13 -17.81 21.47
C PHE A 143 -18.55 -18.11 22.86
N GLN A 144 -18.57 -17.15 23.79
CA GLN A 144 -18.22 -17.39 25.20
C GLN A 144 -19.13 -18.45 25.80
N ARG A 145 -20.43 -18.42 25.47
CA ARG A 145 -21.38 -19.43 25.92
C ARG A 145 -21.04 -20.82 25.38
N VAL A 146 -20.61 -20.93 24.12
CA VAL A 146 -20.09 -22.20 23.58
C VAL A 146 -18.86 -22.65 24.36
N ARG A 147 -17.90 -21.75 24.63
CA ARG A 147 -16.69 -22.07 25.42
C ARG A 147 -17.00 -22.53 26.84
N GLU A 148 -18.05 -22.01 27.48
CA GLU A 148 -18.49 -22.50 28.80
C GLU A 148 -19.05 -23.92 28.75
N LEU A 149 -19.73 -24.28 27.66
CA LEU A 149 -20.32 -25.60 27.44
C LEU A 149 -19.27 -26.63 26.97
N ASP A 150 -18.36 -26.19 26.11
CA ASP A 150 -17.25 -26.96 25.54
C ASP A 150 -16.01 -26.06 25.36
N PRO A 151 -15.07 -26.07 26.31
CA PRO A 151 -13.85 -25.27 26.24
C PRO A 151 -12.93 -25.60 25.06
N THR A 152 -13.02 -26.82 24.53
CA THR A 152 -12.16 -27.34 23.46
C THR A 152 -12.74 -27.11 22.07
N HIS A 153 -13.90 -26.45 21.96
CA HIS A 153 -14.58 -26.24 20.69
C HIS A 153 -13.82 -25.25 19.77
N ILE A 154 -12.97 -25.79 18.89
CA ILE A 154 -12.07 -25.05 17.99
C ILE A 154 -12.78 -23.90 17.26
N ALA A 155 -13.91 -24.16 16.60
CA ALA A 155 -14.59 -23.12 15.80
C ALA A 155 -15.13 -21.96 16.64
N ALA A 156 -15.45 -22.20 17.92
CA ALA A 156 -15.92 -21.15 18.82
C ALA A 156 -14.74 -20.32 19.35
N GLN A 157 -13.61 -20.97 19.65
CA GLN A 157 -12.38 -20.27 20.05
C GLN A 157 -11.80 -19.44 18.90
N LEU A 158 -11.79 -19.96 17.66
CA LEU A 158 -11.45 -19.19 16.47
C LEU A 158 -12.39 -17.98 16.32
N GLY A 159 -13.70 -18.20 16.41
CA GLY A 159 -14.70 -17.12 16.37
C GLY A 159 -14.50 -16.07 17.46
N LEU A 160 -14.14 -16.48 18.68
CA LEU A 160 -13.77 -15.56 19.77
C LEU A 160 -12.51 -14.76 19.45
N GLY A 161 -11.47 -15.41 18.92
CA GLY A 161 -10.24 -14.77 18.50
C GLY A 161 -10.52 -13.64 17.50
N ASP A 162 -11.28 -13.95 16.44
CA ASP A 162 -11.63 -13.00 15.38
C ASP A 162 -12.42 -11.81 15.92
N VAL A 163 -13.41 -12.07 16.77
CA VAL A 163 -14.27 -11.04 17.36
C VAL A 163 -13.48 -10.17 18.34
N TYR A 164 -12.63 -10.76 19.19
CA TYR A 164 -11.78 -9.97 20.09
C TYR A 164 -10.75 -9.14 19.35
N ALA A 165 -10.17 -9.65 18.27
CA ALA A 165 -9.25 -8.90 17.41
C ALA A 165 -9.96 -7.68 16.81
N ARG A 166 -11.20 -7.84 16.32
CA ARG A 166 -12.02 -6.72 15.82
C ARG A 166 -12.41 -5.72 16.89
N LEU A 167 -12.66 -6.17 18.10
CA LEU A 167 -12.90 -5.32 19.28
C LEU A 167 -11.61 -4.71 19.86
N GLN A 168 -10.45 -4.92 19.23
CA GLN A 168 -9.12 -4.51 19.72
C GLN A 168 -8.77 -5.04 21.13
N ARG A 169 -9.40 -6.13 21.56
CA ARG A 169 -9.08 -6.85 22.79
C ARG A 169 -7.99 -7.88 22.52
N TYR A 170 -6.81 -7.39 22.14
CA TYR A 170 -5.74 -8.21 21.57
C TYR A 170 -5.27 -9.34 22.49
N ASP A 171 -5.14 -9.10 23.80
CA ASP A 171 -4.73 -10.16 24.73
C ASP A 171 -5.74 -11.32 24.79
N ALA A 172 -7.04 -10.98 24.78
CA ALA A 172 -8.10 -11.99 24.75
C ALA A 172 -8.15 -12.74 23.41
N ALA A 173 -7.85 -12.05 22.30
CA ALA A 173 -7.74 -12.68 20.98
C ALA A 173 -6.58 -13.67 20.92
N ILE A 174 -5.40 -13.27 21.40
CA ILE A 174 -4.21 -14.12 21.50
C ILE A 174 -4.50 -15.37 22.32
N MET A 175 -5.12 -15.23 23.49
CA MET A 175 -5.49 -16.39 24.33
C MET A 175 -6.46 -17.34 23.62
N ALA A 176 -7.44 -16.81 22.87
CA ALA A 176 -8.39 -17.64 22.14
C ALA A 176 -7.71 -18.42 21.00
N TYR A 177 -6.82 -17.78 20.22
CA TYR A 177 -6.06 -18.47 19.17
C TYR A 177 -5.05 -19.48 19.76
N GLN A 178 -4.39 -19.17 20.86
CA GLN A 178 -3.51 -20.11 21.55
C GLN A 178 -4.26 -21.33 22.10
N ALA A 179 -5.50 -21.16 22.56
CA ALA A 179 -6.35 -22.28 22.96
C ALA A 179 -6.65 -23.21 21.77
N VAL A 180 -6.87 -22.66 20.57
CA VAL A 180 -7.00 -23.47 19.35
C VAL A 180 -5.71 -24.23 19.05
N LEU A 181 -4.55 -23.55 19.13
CA LEU A 181 -3.24 -24.16 18.86
C LEU A 181 -2.80 -25.20 19.89
N ALA A 182 -3.36 -25.16 21.11
CA ALA A 182 -3.14 -26.19 22.11
C ALA A 182 -3.82 -27.53 21.73
N GLU A 183 -4.97 -27.47 21.06
CA GLU A 183 -5.70 -28.64 20.57
C GLU A 183 -5.23 -29.07 19.17
N ASP A 184 -4.98 -28.10 18.29
CA ASP A 184 -4.53 -28.28 16.91
C ASP A 184 -3.37 -27.33 16.60
N GLY A 185 -2.14 -27.79 16.87
CA GLY A 185 -0.92 -26.99 16.66
C GLY A 185 -0.63 -26.62 15.21
N GLN A 186 -1.29 -27.26 14.24
CA GLN A 186 -1.19 -26.96 12.82
C GLN A 186 -2.40 -26.18 12.28
N ASN A 187 -3.21 -25.58 13.16
CA ASN A 187 -4.34 -24.79 12.72
C ASN A 187 -3.90 -23.50 12.02
N GLY A 188 -3.92 -23.49 10.68
CA GLY A 188 -3.49 -22.35 9.88
C GLY A 188 -4.29 -21.07 10.18
N ALA A 189 -5.60 -21.18 10.38
CA ALA A 189 -6.47 -20.04 10.68
C ALA A 189 -6.13 -19.38 12.02
N ALA A 190 -5.81 -20.17 13.06
CA ALA A 190 -5.37 -19.65 14.34
C ALA A 190 -4.00 -18.94 14.25
N HIS A 191 -3.04 -19.54 13.53
CA HIS A 191 -1.73 -18.91 13.28
C HIS A 191 -1.88 -17.58 12.53
N TYR A 192 -2.72 -17.53 11.50
CA TYR A 192 -2.99 -16.30 10.75
C TYR A 192 -3.68 -15.23 11.61
N GLY A 193 -4.72 -15.60 12.37
CA GLY A 193 -5.41 -14.68 13.27
C GLY A 193 -4.46 -14.09 14.32
N LEU A 194 -3.58 -14.93 14.88
CA LEU A 194 -2.51 -14.51 15.78
C LEU A 194 -1.52 -13.54 15.10
N ALA A 195 -1.12 -13.84 13.86
CA ALA A 195 -0.22 -13.00 13.08
C ALA A 195 -0.78 -11.59 12.84
N VAL A 196 -2.06 -11.50 12.45
CA VAL A 196 -2.77 -10.22 12.24
C VAL A 196 -2.84 -9.43 13.55
N VAL A 197 -3.10 -10.08 14.68
CA VAL A 197 -3.11 -9.40 16.00
C VAL A 197 -1.73 -8.90 16.38
N TYR A 198 -0.67 -9.70 16.20
CA TYR A 198 0.69 -9.27 16.47
C TYR A 198 1.13 -8.11 15.56
N GLN A 199 0.75 -8.14 14.28
CA GLN A 199 1.00 -7.05 13.35
C GLN A 199 0.31 -5.76 13.81
N ALA A 200 -0.96 -5.83 14.24
CA ALA A 200 -1.69 -4.68 14.78
C ALA A 200 -1.07 -4.12 16.07
N GLN A 201 -0.43 -4.96 16.89
CA GLN A 201 0.33 -4.55 18.07
C GLN A 201 1.75 -4.02 17.74
N GLY A 202 2.17 -4.04 16.46
CA GLY A 202 3.53 -3.67 16.06
C GLY A 202 4.60 -4.72 16.41
N ARG A 203 4.20 -5.92 16.85
CA ARG A 203 5.09 -7.04 17.17
C ARG A 203 5.49 -7.77 15.89
N LEU A 204 6.26 -7.09 15.05
CA LEU A 204 6.57 -7.54 13.68
C LEU A 204 7.28 -8.90 13.62
N ALA A 205 8.18 -9.21 14.58
CA ALA A 205 8.88 -10.50 14.62
C ALA A 205 7.92 -11.66 14.91
N ASP A 206 6.99 -11.47 15.86
CA ASP A 206 5.99 -12.49 16.21
C ASP A 206 4.98 -12.66 15.08
N ALA A 207 4.58 -11.56 14.43
CA ALA A 207 3.70 -11.60 13.26
C ALA A 207 4.34 -12.37 12.09
N LEU A 208 5.63 -12.11 11.81
CA LEU A 208 6.39 -12.83 10.77
C LEU A 208 6.38 -14.35 11.03
N ALA A 209 6.69 -14.76 12.26
CA ALA A 209 6.72 -16.18 12.63
C ALA A 209 5.34 -16.84 12.51
N ALA A 210 4.29 -16.15 12.95
CA ALA A 210 2.91 -16.66 12.88
C ALA A 210 2.39 -16.75 11.44
N PHE A 211 2.70 -15.79 10.55
CA PHE A 211 2.37 -15.92 9.12
C PHE A 211 3.09 -17.10 8.47
N MET A 212 4.37 -17.31 8.77
CA MET A 212 5.11 -18.47 8.27
C MET A 212 4.53 -19.80 8.76
N ALA A 213 4.05 -19.87 10.00
CA ALA A 213 3.35 -21.02 10.53
C ALA A 213 2.01 -21.26 9.80
N ALA A 214 1.25 -20.20 9.51
CA ALA A 214 0.01 -20.30 8.75
C ALA A 214 0.24 -20.84 7.32
N ILE A 215 1.28 -20.37 6.63
CA ILE A 215 1.69 -20.84 5.29
C ILE A 215 2.11 -22.31 5.33
N THR A 216 2.82 -22.72 6.39
CA THR A 216 3.26 -24.11 6.55
C THR A 216 2.07 -25.05 6.78
N ALA A 217 1.04 -24.57 7.48
CA ALA A 217 -0.19 -25.32 7.72
C ALA A 217 -1.07 -25.45 6.47
N VAL A 218 -1.19 -24.38 5.68
CA VAL A 218 -2.03 -24.33 4.47
C VAL A 218 -1.25 -23.65 3.35
N SER A 219 -0.70 -24.44 2.42
CA SER A 219 0.19 -23.95 1.37
C SER A 219 -0.52 -23.26 0.21
N ASP A 220 -1.82 -23.50 0.03
CA ASP A 220 -2.66 -22.95 -1.05
C ASP A 220 -3.53 -21.78 -0.59
N TRP A 221 -3.04 -20.99 0.38
CA TRP A 221 -3.76 -19.86 0.95
C TRP A 221 -3.00 -18.54 0.77
N ALA A 222 -3.60 -17.59 0.04
CA ALA A 222 -2.93 -16.33 -0.33
C ALA A 222 -2.81 -15.32 0.82
N ASP A 223 -3.79 -15.21 1.73
CA ASP A 223 -3.82 -14.14 2.75
C ASP A 223 -2.58 -14.09 3.66
N PRO A 224 -2.02 -15.22 4.15
CA PRO A 224 -0.80 -15.20 4.94
C PRO A 224 0.42 -14.69 4.17
N HIS A 225 0.48 -14.91 2.86
CA HIS A 225 1.56 -14.37 2.01
C HIS A 225 1.46 -12.85 1.85
N VAL A 226 0.24 -12.31 1.76
CA VAL A 226 -0.01 -10.86 1.77
C VAL A 226 0.45 -10.25 3.10
N GLY A 227 0.01 -10.81 4.23
CA GLY A 227 0.42 -10.36 5.55
C GLY A 227 1.95 -10.47 5.79
N LEU A 228 2.57 -11.53 5.29
CA LEU A 228 4.03 -11.68 5.30
C LEU A 228 4.73 -10.58 4.48
N GLY A 229 4.18 -10.23 3.32
CA GLY A 229 4.63 -9.10 2.50
C GLY A 229 4.55 -7.77 3.27
N ASP A 230 3.42 -7.50 3.91
CA ASP A 230 3.19 -6.27 4.68
C ASP A 230 4.18 -6.13 5.84
N VAL A 231 4.40 -7.21 6.60
CA VAL A 231 5.35 -7.23 7.73
C VAL A 231 6.79 -7.04 7.23
N ARG A 232 7.17 -7.66 6.11
CA ARG A 232 8.49 -7.47 5.50
C ARG A 232 8.69 -6.05 4.98
N CYS A 233 7.65 -5.42 4.43
CA CYS A 233 7.68 -4.00 4.08
C CYS A 233 7.95 -3.12 5.30
N ALA A 234 7.26 -3.38 6.41
CA ALA A 234 7.45 -2.64 7.66
C ALA A 234 8.87 -2.83 8.24
N LEU A 235 9.49 -3.99 8.00
CA LEU A 235 10.89 -4.28 8.37
C LEU A 235 11.92 -3.75 7.35
N GLY A 236 11.49 -3.11 6.26
CA GLY A 236 12.37 -2.59 5.19
C GLY A 236 12.96 -3.68 4.28
N GLN A 237 12.44 -4.90 4.33
CA GLN A 237 12.89 -6.05 3.54
C GLN A 237 12.10 -6.12 2.21
N TYR A 238 12.28 -5.12 1.34
CA TYR A 238 11.41 -4.93 0.17
C TYR A 238 11.50 -6.07 -0.85
N GLU A 239 12.67 -6.64 -1.11
CA GLU A 239 12.83 -7.76 -2.05
C GLU A 239 12.12 -9.02 -1.53
N ALA A 240 12.24 -9.27 -0.23
CA ALA A 240 11.55 -10.39 0.41
C ALA A 240 10.03 -10.16 0.48
N ALA A 241 9.58 -8.90 0.60
CA ALA A 241 8.17 -8.54 0.52
C ALA A 241 7.62 -8.77 -0.89
N GLN A 242 8.36 -8.35 -1.93
CA GLN A 242 8.00 -8.59 -3.33
C GLN A 242 7.76 -10.09 -3.58
N ALA A 243 8.69 -10.95 -3.19
CA ALA A 243 8.56 -12.40 -3.37
C ALA A 243 7.31 -12.98 -2.65
N ALA A 244 6.95 -12.42 -1.49
CA ALA A 244 5.75 -12.84 -0.76
C ALA A 244 4.48 -12.45 -1.52
N TYR A 245 4.39 -11.22 -2.03
CA TYR A 245 3.26 -10.79 -2.85
C TYR A 245 3.18 -11.53 -4.20
N GLU A 246 4.32 -11.85 -4.83
CA GLU A 246 4.35 -12.67 -6.06
C GLU A 246 3.75 -14.06 -5.81
N THR A 247 4.07 -14.66 -4.66
CA THR A 247 3.49 -15.95 -4.27
C THR A 247 1.99 -15.80 -4.00
N ALA A 248 1.56 -14.75 -3.28
CA ALA A 248 0.15 -14.48 -3.04
C ALA A 248 -0.65 -14.33 -4.36
N LEU A 249 -0.12 -13.59 -5.32
CA LEU A 249 -0.74 -13.37 -6.64
C LEU A 249 -0.67 -14.60 -7.56
N THR A 250 0.24 -15.53 -7.30
CA THR A 250 0.26 -16.83 -7.98
C THR A 250 -0.86 -17.74 -7.47
N LEU A 251 -1.16 -17.67 -6.18
CA LEU A 251 -2.26 -18.41 -5.54
C LEU A 251 -3.63 -17.79 -5.86
N ASP A 252 -3.73 -16.46 -5.78
CA ASP A 252 -4.93 -15.69 -6.12
C ASP A 252 -4.57 -14.44 -6.95
N PRO A 253 -4.65 -14.51 -8.28
CA PRO A 253 -4.40 -13.36 -9.16
C PRO A 253 -5.40 -12.20 -8.96
N THR A 254 -6.56 -12.46 -8.35
CA THR A 254 -7.63 -11.48 -8.13
C THR A 254 -7.55 -10.80 -6.77
N HIS A 255 -6.47 -11.05 -6.01
CA HIS A 255 -6.30 -10.46 -4.69
C HIS A 255 -5.92 -8.97 -4.77
N VAL A 256 -6.87 -8.08 -4.46
CA VAL A 256 -6.69 -6.62 -4.57
C VAL A 256 -5.54 -6.13 -3.68
N GLN A 257 -5.52 -6.49 -2.39
CA GLN A 257 -4.48 -6.02 -1.46
C GLN A 257 -3.07 -6.52 -1.84
N ALA A 258 -2.93 -7.73 -2.37
CA ALA A 258 -1.65 -8.23 -2.86
C ALA A 258 -1.12 -7.39 -4.03
N ASN A 259 -1.98 -7.00 -4.97
CA ASN A 259 -1.63 -6.11 -6.08
C ASN A 259 -1.25 -4.70 -5.58
N VAL A 260 -1.95 -4.16 -4.57
CA VAL A 260 -1.59 -2.87 -3.95
C VAL A 260 -0.24 -2.95 -3.26
N GLY A 261 -0.02 -3.96 -2.42
CA GLY A 261 1.24 -4.18 -1.72
C GLY A 261 2.41 -4.37 -2.69
N MET A 262 2.21 -5.16 -3.75
CA MET A 262 3.16 -5.30 -4.86
C MET A 262 3.50 -3.97 -5.50
N GLY A 263 2.49 -3.16 -5.83
CA GLY A 263 2.66 -1.82 -6.37
C GLY A 263 3.51 -0.92 -5.49
N GLN A 264 3.22 -0.91 -4.19
CA GLN A 264 3.94 -0.11 -3.20
C GLN A 264 5.40 -0.59 -3.03
N VAL A 265 5.65 -1.90 -2.99
CA VAL A 265 7.01 -2.44 -2.90
C VAL A 265 7.82 -2.14 -4.15
N CYS A 266 7.27 -2.36 -5.34
CA CYS A 266 7.93 -2.04 -6.59
C CYS A 266 8.26 -0.54 -6.68
N TYR A 267 7.40 0.34 -6.16
CA TYR A 267 7.70 1.77 -6.05
C TYR A 267 8.93 2.02 -5.15
N ARG A 268 9.04 1.36 -4.00
CA ARG A 268 10.18 1.49 -3.08
C ARG A 268 11.48 0.94 -3.67
N LEU A 269 11.39 -0.09 -4.50
CA LEU A 269 12.52 -0.67 -5.24
C LEU A 269 12.90 0.14 -6.49
N GLY A 270 12.15 1.20 -6.84
CA GLY A 270 12.35 2.00 -8.05
C GLY A 270 11.88 1.33 -9.34
N ALA A 271 11.21 0.18 -9.26
CA ALA A 271 10.63 -0.53 -10.39
C ALA A 271 9.27 0.07 -10.77
N TYR A 272 9.26 1.33 -11.23
CA TYR A 272 8.03 2.11 -11.40
C TYR A 272 7.05 1.55 -12.45
N ASP A 273 7.52 0.95 -13.53
CA ASP A 273 6.63 0.31 -14.52
C ASP A 273 5.92 -0.93 -13.96
N ALA A 274 6.64 -1.76 -13.19
CA ALA A 274 6.06 -2.90 -12.48
C ALA A 274 5.06 -2.43 -11.41
N ALA A 275 5.41 -1.36 -10.68
CA ALA A 275 4.53 -0.73 -9.70
C ALA A 275 3.22 -0.27 -10.36
N ARG A 276 3.31 0.40 -11.51
CA ARG A 276 2.16 0.86 -12.29
C ARG A 276 1.29 -0.32 -12.72
N ALA A 277 1.89 -1.39 -13.24
CA ALA A 277 1.15 -2.56 -13.71
C ALA A 277 0.35 -3.23 -12.59
N ALA A 278 0.96 -3.44 -11.42
CA ALA A 278 0.29 -4.04 -10.27
C ALA A 278 -0.86 -3.17 -9.74
N LEU A 279 -0.67 -1.85 -9.67
CA LEU A 279 -1.73 -0.94 -9.20
C LEU A 279 -2.89 -0.82 -10.19
N LEU A 280 -2.62 -0.87 -11.49
CA LEU A 280 -3.67 -0.95 -12.50
C LEU A 280 -4.44 -2.28 -12.42
N ALA A 281 -3.77 -3.40 -12.11
CA ALA A 281 -4.44 -4.67 -11.86
C ALA A 281 -5.36 -4.61 -10.63
N ALA A 282 -4.92 -3.96 -9.54
CA ALA A 282 -5.77 -3.71 -8.37
C ALA A 282 -7.02 -2.87 -8.74
N LEU A 283 -6.85 -1.80 -9.53
CA LEU A 283 -7.94 -0.91 -9.94
C LEU A 283 -8.88 -1.54 -10.98
N ALA A 284 -8.42 -2.54 -11.74
CA ALA A 284 -9.30 -3.32 -12.62
C ALA A 284 -10.26 -4.21 -11.82
N LEU A 285 -9.86 -4.61 -10.60
CA LEU A 285 -10.67 -5.42 -9.69
C LEU A 285 -11.55 -4.55 -8.79
N ASP A 286 -11.01 -3.45 -8.27
CA ASP A 286 -11.74 -2.43 -7.51
C ASP A 286 -11.35 -1.02 -7.96
N ALA A 287 -12.17 -0.46 -8.85
CA ALA A 287 -11.94 0.85 -9.44
C ALA A 287 -11.99 2.02 -8.44
N GLN A 288 -12.59 1.82 -7.26
CA GLN A 288 -12.73 2.85 -6.23
C GLN A 288 -11.74 2.62 -5.07
N HIS A 289 -10.73 1.77 -5.26
CA HIS A 289 -9.77 1.50 -4.20
C HIS A 289 -8.82 2.68 -3.95
N VAL A 290 -9.13 3.50 -2.95
CA VAL A 290 -8.41 4.76 -2.63
C VAL A 290 -6.90 4.57 -2.42
N ALA A 291 -6.50 3.48 -1.75
CA ALA A 291 -5.09 3.18 -1.51
C ALA A 291 -4.34 2.87 -2.82
N ALA A 292 -4.99 2.18 -3.77
CA ALA A 292 -4.44 1.91 -5.08
C ALA A 292 -4.33 3.20 -5.92
N LEU A 293 -5.37 4.05 -5.91
CA LEU A 293 -5.35 5.33 -6.62
C LEU A 293 -4.20 6.23 -6.13
N THR A 294 -4.11 6.47 -4.83
CA THR A 294 -3.05 7.33 -4.26
C THR A 294 -1.65 6.77 -4.51
N SER A 295 -1.47 5.44 -4.39
CA SER A 295 -0.20 4.79 -4.73
C SER A 295 0.13 4.92 -6.22
N LEU A 296 -0.86 4.78 -7.11
CA LEU A 296 -0.68 4.93 -8.56
C LEU A 296 -0.31 6.37 -8.92
N GLY A 297 -0.94 7.36 -8.29
CA GLY A 297 -0.58 8.76 -8.47
C GLY A 297 0.88 9.05 -8.12
N LYS A 298 1.42 8.45 -7.03
CA LYS A 298 2.85 8.57 -6.67
C LYS A 298 3.76 7.94 -7.72
N VAL A 299 3.39 6.76 -8.23
CA VAL A 299 4.13 6.07 -9.29
C VAL A 299 4.13 6.88 -10.58
N LEU A 300 2.98 7.42 -10.98
CA LEU A 300 2.85 8.24 -12.19
C LEU A 300 3.65 9.54 -12.09
N ALA A 301 3.65 10.19 -10.92
CA ALA A 301 4.48 11.36 -10.66
C ALA A 301 5.99 11.01 -10.74
N ALA A 302 6.40 9.83 -10.28
CA ALA A 302 7.78 9.36 -10.40
C ALA A 302 8.16 9.01 -11.86
N LEU A 303 7.19 8.61 -12.68
CA LEU A 303 7.31 8.38 -14.13
C LEU A 303 7.17 9.66 -14.96
N ASP A 304 7.13 10.84 -14.33
CA ASP A 304 6.98 12.14 -14.99
C ASP A 304 5.65 12.32 -15.77
N ARG A 305 4.64 11.52 -15.45
CA ARG A 305 3.30 11.57 -16.07
C ARG A 305 2.36 12.48 -15.28
N ALA A 306 2.57 13.78 -15.43
CA ALA A 306 1.90 14.82 -14.64
C ALA A 306 0.36 14.73 -14.67
N GLU A 307 -0.23 14.76 -15.87
CA GLU A 307 -1.68 14.80 -16.04
C GLU A 307 -2.36 13.54 -15.49
N ASP A 308 -1.77 12.38 -15.76
CA ASP A 308 -2.28 11.11 -15.24
C ASP A 308 -2.20 11.05 -13.70
N ALA A 309 -1.09 11.53 -13.12
CA ALA A 309 -0.94 11.58 -11.67
C ALA A 309 -2.00 12.49 -11.02
N ILE A 310 -2.22 13.67 -11.60
CA ILE A 310 -3.24 14.63 -11.15
C ILE A 310 -4.64 14.01 -11.24
N ASN A 311 -4.98 13.39 -12.37
CA ASN A 311 -6.29 12.78 -12.60
C ASN A 311 -6.60 11.68 -11.56
N VAL A 312 -5.62 10.81 -11.28
CA VAL A 312 -5.80 9.73 -10.30
C VAL A 312 -5.95 10.27 -8.87
N TYR A 313 -5.21 11.31 -8.49
CA TYR A 313 -5.39 11.97 -7.19
C TYR A 313 -6.73 12.70 -7.07
N GLN A 314 -7.24 13.31 -8.15
CA GLN A 314 -8.57 13.90 -8.17
C GLN A 314 -9.66 12.84 -7.98
N GLN A 315 -9.50 11.64 -8.56
CA GLN A 315 -10.40 10.51 -8.29
C GLN A 315 -10.35 10.07 -6.82
N ALA A 316 -9.17 9.97 -6.22
CA ALA A 316 -9.03 9.65 -4.80
C ALA A 316 -9.69 10.71 -3.90
N LEU A 317 -9.55 12.00 -4.24
CA LEU A 317 -10.20 13.11 -3.54
C LEU A 317 -11.72 13.14 -3.75
N ALA A 318 -12.24 12.68 -4.89
CA ALA A 318 -13.69 12.55 -5.09
C ALA A 318 -14.30 11.51 -4.13
N LEU A 319 -13.55 10.46 -3.79
CA LEU A 319 -13.97 9.43 -2.84
C LEU A 319 -13.76 9.85 -1.37
N ALA A 320 -12.71 10.62 -1.09
CA ALA A 320 -12.35 11.06 0.25
C ALA A 320 -11.94 12.55 0.27
N PRO A 321 -12.90 13.49 0.13
CA PRO A 321 -12.60 14.92 -0.08
C PRO A 321 -12.02 15.64 1.14
N GLN A 322 -12.24 15.09 2.33
CA GLN A 322 -11.86 15.69 3.62
C GLN A 322 -10.50 15.18 4.14
N THR A 323 -9.69 14.56 3.29
CA THR A 323 -8.39 14.01 3.69
C THR A 323 -7.25 15.00 3.39
N ALA A 324 -6.76 15.69 4.43
CA ALA A 324 -5.69 16.68 4.31
C ALA A 324 -4.43 16.15 3.61
N VAL A 325 -4.08 14.88 3.87
CA VAL A 325 -2.92 14.21 3.26
C VAL A 325 -3.01 14.18 1.74
N TYR A 326 -4.19 13.88 1.17
CA TYR A 326 -4.35 13.77 -0.28
C TYR A 326 -4.25 15.13 -0.98
N HIS A 327 -4.75 16.20 -0.35
CA HIS A 327 -4.55 17.56 -0.83
C HIS A 327 -3.08 17.98 -0.78
N ALA A 328 -2.35 17.59 0.26
CA ALA A 328 -0.92 17.88 0.37
C ALA A 328 -0.08 17.13 -0.68
N GLU A 329 -0.39 15.86 -0.91
CA GLU A 329 0.27 15.04 -1.94
C GLU A 329 -0.01 15.58 -3.35
N LEU A 330 -1.25 15.97 -3.64
CA LEU A 330 -1.60 16.65 -4.90
C LEU A 330 -0.85 17.99 -5.05
N GLY A 331 -0.76 18.78 -3.98
CA GLY A 331 0.03 20.01 -3.95
C GLY A 331 1.52 19.79 -4.21
N ALA A 332 2.09 18.70 -3.69
CA ALA A 332 3.46 18.31 -3.97
C ALA A 332 3.66 17.92 -5.44
N ILE A 333 2.69 17.21 -6.04
CA ILE A 333 2.70 16.88 -7.47
C ILE A 333 2.64 18.15 -8.33
N TYR A 334 1.72 19.07 -8.04
CA TYR A 334 1.67 20.36 -8.74
C TYR A 334 2.99 21.14 -8.59
N THR A 335 3.63 21.07 -7.42
CA THR A 335 4.94 21.71 -7.17
C THR A 335 6.03 21.09 -8.05
N GLN A 336 6.09 19.75 -8.14
CA GLN A 336 7.04 19.02 -8.99
C GLN A 336 6.92 19.45 -10.46
N PHE A 337 5.69 19.61 -10.95
CA PHE A 337 5.42 20.01 -12.33
C PHE A 337 5.29 21.53 -12.51
N ARG A 338 5.80 22.32 -11.55
CA ARG A 338 5.85 23.80 -11.58
C ARG A 338 4.51 24.50 -11.78
N GLN A 339 3.39 23.84 -11.49
CA GLN A 339 2.05 24.42 -11.49
C GLN A 339 1.79 25.11 -10.15
N TYR A 340 2.51 26.19 -9.87
CA TYR A 340 2.58 26.76 -8.53
C TYR A 340 1.25 27.30 -8.00
N ASP A 341 0.39 27.87 -8.85
CA ASP A 341 -0.91 28.38 -8.40
C ASP A 341 -1.82 27.24 -7.91
N ASN A 342 -1.88 26.15 -8.67
CA ASN A 342 -2.61 24.94 -8.30
C ASN A 342 -2.00 24.28 -7.05
N ALA A 343 -0.67 24.27 -6.95
CA ALA A 343 0.04 23.78 -5.76
C ALA A 343 -0.37 24.57 -4.52
N ILE A 344 -0.31 25.90 -4.58
CA ILE A 344 -0.67 26.76 -3.46
C ILE A 344 -2.13 26.54 -3.03
N ALA A 345 -3.06 26.44 -3.99
CA ALA A 345 -4.47 26.18 -3.69
C ALA A 345 -4.66 24.84 -2.95
N ALA A 346 -4.10 23.75 -3.47
CA ALA A 346 -4.20 22.42 -2.86
C ALA A 346 -3.55 22.37 -1.46
N LEU A 347 -2.36 22.96 -1.30
CA LEU A 347 -1.65 23.02 -0.01
C LEU A 347 -2.40 23.88 1.01
N GLN A 348 -3.05 24.97 0.59
CA GLN A 348 -3.92 25.77 1.45
C GLN A 348 -5.15 24.99 1.90
N GLN A 349 -5.77 24.21 1.02
CA GLN A 349 -6.88 23.31 1.40
C GLN A 349 -6.44 22.27 2.43
N ALA A 350 -5.27 21.63 2.23
CA ALA A 350 -4.72 20.69 3.21
C ALA A 350 -4.56 21.33 4.61
N ARG A 351 -4.11 22.58 4.68
CA ARG A 351 -3.98 23.34 5.94
C ARG A 351 -5.31 23.71 6.59
N GLN A 352 -6.34 23.96 5.78
CA GLN A 352 -7.68 24.25 6.29
C GLN A 352 -8.29 22.99 6.93
N LEU A 353 -8.07 21.83 6.31
CA LEU A 353 -8.54 20.53 6.82
C LEU A 353 -7.79 20.09 8.07
N ASP A 354 -6.47 20.27 8.11
CA ASP A 354 -5.66 20.00 9.29
C ASP A 354 -4.62 21.11 9.53
N PRO A 355 -4.89 22.04 10.48
CA PRO A 355 -3.96 23.11 10.83
C PRO A 355 -2.66 22.65 11.50
N HIS A 356 -2.60 21.43 12.06
CA HIS A 356 -1.41 20.89 12.70
C HIS A 356 -0.57 20.04 11.72
N PHE A 357 -1.06 19.83 10.51
CA PHE A 357 -0.32 19.14 9.47
C PHE A 357 0.75 20.06 8.88
N ILE A 358 2.02 19.74 9.17
CA ILE A 358 3.17 20.58 8.81
C ILE A 358 3.61 20.46 7.34
N GLN A 359 3.35 19.32 6.69
CA GLN A 359 3.84 19.05 5.33
C GLN A 359 3.37 20.09 4.29
N PRO A 360 2.13 20.60 4.35
CA PRO A 360 1.72 21.70 3.50
C PRO A 360 2.56 22.98 3.66
N LEU A 361 3.00 23.32 4.87
CA LEU A 361 3.82 24.51 5.12
C LEU A 361 5.24 24.36 4.55
N THR A 362 5.85 23.19 4.71
CA THR A 362 7.17 22.92 4.13
C THR A 362 7.10 22.90 2.60
N ALA A 363 6.05 22.34 2.02
CA ALA A 363 5.80 22.40 0.58
C ALA A 363 5.57 23.84 0.07
N LEU A 364 4.78 24.65 0.78
CA LEU A 364 4.60 26.07 0.46
C LEU A 364 5.91 26.87 0.55
N ALA A 365 6.77 26.55 1.52
CA ALA A 365 8.10 27.14 1.62
C ALA A 365 8.97 26.77 0.41
N THR A 366 8.91 25.53 -0.07
CA THR A 366 9.59 25.09 -1.30
C THR A 366 9.04 25.81 -2.54
N VAL A 367 7.72 25.94 -2.69
CA VAL A 367 7.11 26.71 -3.80
C VAL A 367 7.59 28.17 -3.77
N ALA A 368 7.58 28.81 -2.60
CA ALA A 368 8.07 30.18 -2.45
C ALA A 368 9.58 30.30 -2.73
N LEU A 369 10.38 29.29 -2.39
CA LEU A 369 11.79 29.21 -2.75
C LEU A 369 12.00 29.17 -4.27
N GLU A 370 11.26 28.31 -4.98
CA GLU A 370 11.34 28.20 -6.45
C GLU A 370 10.91 29.51 -7.14
N GLN A 371 9.95 30.25 -6.56
CA GLN A 371 9.56 31.59 -7.00
C GLN A 371 10.52 32.70 -6.53
N ARG A 372 11.64 32.36 -5.87
CA ARG A 372 12.63 33.29 -5.29
C ARG A 372 12.05 34.26 -4.25
N GLN A 373 10.90 33.94 -3.66
CA GLN A 373 10.23 34.70 -2.62
C GLN A 373 10.79 34.32 -1.23
N TYR A 374 12.09 34.54 -1.03
CA TYR A 374 12.82 34.01 0.12
C TYR A 374 12.25 34.46 1.48
N LYS A 375 11.76 35.70 1.59
CA LYS A 375 11.13 36.21 2.82
C LYS A 375 9.88 35.40 3.19
N GLN A 376 9.05 35.07 2.20
CA GLN A 376 7.84 34.30 2.41
C GLN A 376 8.15 32.84 2.70
N ALA A 377 9.13 32.25 2.01
CA ALA A 377 9.62 30.91 2.29
C ALA A 377 10.07 30.76 3.76
N LEU A 378 10.88 31.71 4.27
CA LEU A 378 11.29 31.73 5.68
C LEU A 378 10.12 31.94 6.65
N ALA A 379 9.08 32.68 6.26
CA ALA A 379 7.88 32.84 7.08
C ALA A 379 7.10 31.53 7.21
N TYR A 380 6.96 30.76 6.14
CA TYR A 380 6.36 29.43 6.19
C TYR A 380 7.20 28.46 7.05
N CYS A 381 8.53 28.50 6.94
CA CYS A 381 9.39 27.70 7.82
C CYS A 381 9.19 28.06 9.31
N ARG A 382 9.00 29.34 9.64
CA ARG A 382 8.70 29.76 11.03
C ARG A 382 7.36 29.19 11.50
N GLN A 383 6.29 29.34 10.70
CA GLN A 383 4.98 28.77 11.03
C GLN A 383 5.05 27.25 11.23
N ALA A 384 5.84 26.53 10.43
CA ALA A 384 6.01 25.09 10.59
C ALA A 384 6.75 24.73 11.90
N LEU A 385 7.76 25.51 12.28
CA LEU A 385 8.48 25.35 13.56
C LEU A 385 7.62 25.70 14.77
N ASP A 386 6.66 26.62 14.63
CA ASP A 386 5.71 26.96 15.70
C ASP A 386 4.76 25.79 16.01
N ILE A 387 4.46 24.95 15.01
CA ILE A 387 3.67 23.73 15.17
C ILE A 387 4.57 22.61 15.69
N HIS A 388 5.60 22.22 14.93
CA HIS A 388 6.55 21.17 15.29
C HIS A 388 7.99 21.70 15.28
N ALA A 389 8.47 22.08 16.47
CA ALA A 389 9.79 22.68 16.64
C ALA A 389 10.98 21.73 16.35
N THR A 390 10.75 20.41 16.35
CA THR A 390 11.79 19.39 16.27
C THR A 390 11.82 18.65 14.93
N ASP A 391 11.14 19.15 13.90
CA ASP A 391 11.10 18.46 12.60
C ASP A 391 12.34 18.80 11.74
N PRO A 392 13.16 17.80 11.33
CA PRO A 392 14.37 18.02 10.54
C PRO A 392 14.09 18.52 9.11
N THR A 393 12.91 18.25 8.56
CA THR A 393 12.51 18.68 7.21
C THR A 393 12.43 20.20 7.13
N VAL A 394 11.88 20.85 8.15
CA VAL A 394 11.70 22.30 8.19
C VAL A 394 13.05 23.02 8.22
N HIS A 395 13.99 22.50 9.02
CA HIS A 395 15.36 23.02 9.07
C HIS A 395 16.11 22.82 7.76
N THR A 396 15.84 21.72 7.06
CA THR A 396 16.43 21.44 5.74
C THR A 396 15.92 22.42 4.69
N VAL A 397 14.60 22.64 4.60
CA VAL A 397 14.02 23.65 3.68
C VAL A 397 14.52 25.06 4.04
N ARG A 398 14.59 25.40 5.33
CA ARG A 398 15.19 26.67 5.77
C ARG A 398 16.65 26.80 5.32
N GLY A 399 17.44 25.73 5.42
CA GLY A 399 18.81 25.68 4.91
C GLY A 399 18.89 25.92 3.40
N GLN A 400 17.99 25.34 2.62
CA GLN A 400 17.90 25.55 1.16
C GLN A 400 17.61 27.01 0.83
N VAL A 401 16.66 27.64 1.54
CA VAL A 401 16.32 29.06 1.35
C VAL A 401 17.50 29.96 1.66
N LEU A 402 18.18 29.76 2.78
CA LEU A 402 19.36 30.55 3.17
C LEU A 402 20.51 30.35 2.18
N ALA A 403 20.72 29.11 1.69
CA ALA A 403 21.73 28.80 0.70
C ALA A 403 21.46 29.51 -0.63
N ALA A 404 20.20 29.57 -1.06
CA ALA A 404 19.77 30.28 -2.27
C ALA A 404 19.92 31.80 -2.14
N GLN A 405 19.78 32.34 -0.93
CA GLN A 405 20.09 33.75 -0.61
C GLN A 405 21.60 34.05 -0.53
N GLY A 406 22.46 33.04 -0.63
CA GLY A 406 23.91 33.18 -0.46
C GLY A 406 24.38 33.21 1.01
N GLN A 407 23.49 33.02 1.98
CA GLN A 407 23.81 32.99 3.41
C GLN A 407 24.33 31.60 3.84
N LEU A 408 25.57 31.29 3.45
CA LEU A 408 26.17 29.96 3.63
C LEU A 408 26.27 29.52 5.09
N ASP A 409 26.66 30.41 6.01
CA ASP A 409 26.79 30.08 7.43
C ASP A 409 25.44 29.74 8.07
N GLY A 410 24.41 30.54 7.74
CA GLY A 410 23.04 30.28 8.16
C GLY A 410 22.48 28.98 7.61
N ALA A 411 22.75 28.68 6.33
CA ALA A 411 22.37 27.42 5.72
C ALA A 411 23.05 26.22 6.40
N MET A 412 24.36 26.30 6.64
CA MET A 412 25.11 25.27 7.35
C MET A 412 24.56 25.04 8.76
N ALA A 413 24.26 26.11 9.50
CA ALA A 413 23.67 26.00 10.84
C ALA A 413 22.30 25.31 10.80
N ALA A 414 21.46 25.64 9.82
CA ALA A 414 20.16 25.01 9.64
C ALA A 414 20.28 23.51 9.31
N TYR A 415 21.16 23.12 8.40
CA TYR A 415 21.35 21.69 8.10
C TYR A 415 21.98 20.92 9.28
N LYS A 416 22.93 21.52 10.03
CA LYS A 416 23.46 20.91 11.26
C LYS A 416 22.37 20.69 12.30
N GLN A 417 21.43 21.62 12.42
CA GLN A 417 20.27 21.45 13.31
C GLN A 417 19.39 20.30 12.85
N ALA A 418 19.14 20.16 11.54
CA ALA A 418 18.39 19.03 11.01
C ALA A 418 19.07 17.68 11.32
N VAL A 419 20.39 17.58 11.14
CA VAL A 419 21.17 16.37 11.50
C VAL A 419 21.16 16.11 13.01
N ALA A 420 21.16 17.15 13.84
CA ALA A 420 21.09 17.00 15.30
C ALA A 420 19.73 16.50 15.77
N LEU A 421 18.64 16.86 15.07
CA LEU A 421 17.29 16.38 15.33
C LEU A 421 17.11 14.94 14.85
N ASP A 422 17.64 14.61 13.68
CA ASP A 422 17.64 13.26 13.14
C ASP A 422 18.93 12.97 12.37
N ILE A 423 19.79 12.15 12.99
CA ILE A 423 21.08 11.75 12.40
C ILE A 423 20.91 10.84 11.16
N THR A 424 19.75 10.22 11.02
CA THR A 424 19.40 9.32 9.91
C THR A 424 18.74 10.03 8.73
N TYR A 425 18.52 11.35 8.83
CA TYR A 425 17.89 12.14 7.77
C TYR A 425 18.87 12.50 6.64
N ALA A 426 18.91 11.66 5.59
CA ALA A 426 19.81 11.81 4.44
C ALA A 426 19.79 13.20 3.75
N PRO A 427 18.63 13.87 3.55
CA PRO A 427 18.60 15.17 2.86
C PRO A 427 19.41 16.27 3.55
N ALA A 428 19.50 16.26 4.88
CA ALA A 428 20.31 17.25 5.61
C ALA A 428 21.82 17.03 5.39
N HIS A 429 22.26 15.77 5.33
CA HIS A 429 23.64 15.43 4.99
C HIS A 429 24.02 15.86 3.57
N VAL A 430 23.10 15.69 2.60
CA VAL A 430 23.30 16.24 1.24
C VAL A 430 23.37 17.76 1.25
N GLY A 431 22.51 18.43 2.01
CA GLY A 431 22.56 19.88 2.19
C GLY A 431 23.92 20.34 2.74
N LEU A 432 24.46 19.66 3.76
CA LEU A 432 25.81 19.93 4.27
C LEU A 432 26.89 19.67 3.22
N GLY A 433 26.80 18.55 2.48
CA GLY A 433 27.72 18.23 1.39
C GLY A 433 27.78 19.35 0.34
N GLY A 434 26.63 19.82 -0.12
CA GLY A 434 26.54 20.93 -1.06
C GLY A 434 27.10 22.25 -0.51
N ILE A 435 26.90 22.55 0.78
CA ILE A 435 27.50 23.74 1.41
C ILE A 435 29.02 23.60 1.53
N TYR A 436 29.53 22.44 1.95
CA TYR A 436 30.97 22.21 2.04
C TYR A 436 31.65 22.29 0.67
N LEU A 437 31.00 21.83 -0.40
CA LEU A 437 31.48 22.02 -1.77
C LEU A 437 31.61 23.50 -2.14
N ARG A 438 30.57 24.30 -1.87
CA ARG A 438 30.59 25.75 -2.14
C ARG A 438 31.67 26.48 -1.34
N LEU A 439 32.07 25.95 -0.18
CA LEU A 439 33.14 26.46 0.65
C LEU A 439 34.53 25.88 0.30
N GLY A 440 34.63 25.01 -0.70
CA GLY A 440 35.89 24.35 -1.10
C GLY A 440 36.39 23.30 -0.10
N ASN A 441 35.58 22.85 0.85
CA ASN A 441 35.95 21.82 1.83
C ASN A 441 35.59 20.42 1.32
N HIS A 442 36.39 19.93 0.37
CA HIS A 442 36.11 18.68 -0.36
C HIS A 442 36.07 17.46 0.56
N ALA A 443 36.96 17.38 1.56
CA ALA A 443 36.99 16.28 2.52
C ALA A 443 35.69 16.17 3.35
N ARG A 444 35.17 17.30 3.85
CA ARG A 444 33.90 17.30 4.59
C ARG A 444 32.69 17.07 3.67
N ALA A 445 32.75 17.57 2.44
CA ALA A 445 31.73 17.29 1.43
C ALA A 445 31.63 15.78 1.15
N MET A 446 32.76 15.12 0.89
CA MET A 446 32.83 13.68 0.65
C MET A 446 32.19 12.90 1.80
N ASN A 447 32.58 13.20 3.04
CA ASN A 447 32.07 12.50 4.22
C ASN A 447 30.54 12.65 4.36
N ALA A 448 30.02 13.87 4.20
CA ALA A 448 28.59 14.14 4.31
C ALA A 448 27.78 13.42 3.20
N LEU A 449 28.28 13.43 1.95
CA LEU A 449 27.62 12.76 0.83
C LEU A 449 27.66 11.24 0.96
N GLN A 450 28.78 10.66 1.42
CA GLN A 450 28.86 9.22 1.70
C GLN A 450 27.91 8.80 2.81
N GLN A 451 27.75 9.63 3.85
CA GLN A 451 26.78 9.36 4.90
C GLN A 451 25.35 9.42 4.37
N ALA A 452 25.01 10.38 3.51
CA ALA A 452 23.70 10.42 2.86
C ALA A 452 23.43 9.15 2.03
N ILE A 453 24.41 8.68 1.25
CA ILE A 453 24.29 7.45 0.43
C ILE A 453 24.17 6.21 1.33
N LYS A 454 24.86 6.16 2.46
CA LYS A 454 24.74 5.05 3.42
C LYS A 454 23.35 4.98 4.02
N LEU A 455 22.74 6.14 4.29
CA LEU A 455 21.39 6.25 4.85
C LEU A 455 20.32 5.93 3.80
N ASP A 456 20.51 6.39 2.57
CA ASP A 456 19.63 6.11 1.44
C ASP A 456 20.44 5.98 0.14
N VAL A 457 20.65 4.73 -0.28
CA VAL A 457 21.37 4.35 -1.51
C VAL A 457 20.62 4.82 -2.77
N THR A 458 19.32 5.12 -2.67
CA THR A 458 18.49 5.56 -3.80
C THR A 458 18.32 7.08 -3.87
N TYR A 459 18.97 7.83 -2.97
CA TYR A 459 18.86 9.28 -2.92
C TYR A 459 19.68 9.97 -4.02
N ALA A 460 19.07 10.12 -5.20
CA ALA A 460 19.69 10.70 -6.40
C ALA A 460 20.44 12.04 -6.14
N PRO A 461 19.95 13.00 -5.33
CA PRO A 461 20.68 14.25 -5.08
C PRO A 461 22.06 14.07 -4.47
N ALA A 462 22.30 13.01 -3.68
CA ALA A 462 23.63 12.74 -3.13
C ALA A 462 24.65 12.44 -4.24
N TYR A 463 24.22 11.71 -5.28
CA TYR A 463 25.06 11.38 -6.43
C TYR A 463 25.32 12.56 -7.35
N ASP A 464 24.40 13.53 -7.46
CA ASP A 464 24.67 14.78 -8.19
C ASP A 464 25.84 15.53 -7.56
N TYR A 465 25.75 15.78 -6.25
CA TYR A 465 26.77 16.52 -5.53
C TYR A 465 28.10 15.74 -5.46
N LEU A 466 28.05 14.41 -5.45
CA LEU A 466 29.24 13.58 -5.54
C LEU A 466 29.88 13.68 -6.94
N GLY A 467 29.07 13.74 -8.00
CA GLY A 467 29.55 14.01 -9.35
C GLY A 467 30.19 15.39 -9.47
N ASP A 468 29.58 16.41 -8.87
CA ASP A 468 30.14 17.76 -8.80
C ASP A 468 31.47 17.80 -8.06
N LEU A 469 31.57 17.07 -6.92
CA LEU A 469 32.79 16.93 -6.15
C LEU A 469 33.91 16.32 -6.99
N TYR A 470 33.68 15.14 -7.56
CA TYR A 470 34.68 14.45 -8.40
C TYR A 470 35.08 15.28 -9.61
N ARG A 471 34.15 16.02 -10.22
CA ARG A 471 34.46 16.91 -11.33
C ARG A 471 35.37 18.05 -10.90
N GLN A 472 35.15 18.65 -9.72
CA GLN A 472 36.02 19.70 -9.17
C GLN A 472 37.41 19.17 -8.78
N ASP A 473 37.49 17.91 -8.34
CA ASP A 473 38.76 17.21 -8.05
C ASP A 473 39.49 16.73 -9.32
N GLY A 474 38.86 16.84 -10.51
CA GLY A 474 39.42 16.34 -11.77
C GLY A 474 39.28 14.84 -12.00
N GLU A 475 38.59 14.12 -11.10
CA GLU A 475 38.26 12.70 -11.22
C GLU A 475 37.09 12.45 -12.18
N LEU A 476 37.26 12.86 -13.45
CA LEU A 476 36.20 12.91 -14.46
C LEU A 476 35.50 11.55 -14.68
N ALA A 477 36.23 10.43 -14.59
CA ALA A 477 35.65 9.10 -14.73
C ALA A 477 34.69 8.74 -13.58
N GLN A 478 34.99 9.17 -12.35
CA GLN A 478 34.11 8.95 -11.20
C GLN A 478 32.92 9.92 -11.24
N ALA A 479 33.14 11.16 -11.70
CA ALA A 479 32.07 12.11 -11.94
C ALA A 479 31.00 11.54 -12.90
N THR A 480 31.43 10.99 -14.04
CA THR A 480 30.52 10.34 -15.00
C THR A 480 29.69 9.22 -14.36
N LYS A 481 30.34 8.33 -13.58
CA LYS A 481 29.63 7.23 -12.89
C LYS A 481 28.61 7.75 -11.88
N ALA A 482 28.96 8.78 -11.12
CA ALA A 482 28.07 9.39 -10.13
C ALA A 482 26.84 10.02 -10.81
N TYR A 483 27.01 10.81 -11.87
CA TYR A 483 25.88 11.39 -12.61
C TYR A 483 25.01 10.33 -13.28
N GLN A 484 25.60 9.30 -13.90
CA GLN A 484 24.86 8.19 -14.48
C GLN A 484 24.05 7.43 -13.42
N ARG A 485 24.60 7.26 -12.21
CA ARG A 485 23.88 6.65 -11.09
C ARG A 485 22.70 7.50 -10.65
N SER A 486 22.86 8.82 -10.58
CA SER A 486 21.74 9.75 -10.32
C SER A 486 20.64 9.64 -11.38
N LEU A 487 21.01 9.63 -12.66
CA LEU A 487 20.06 9.53 -13.78
C LEU A 487 19.38 8.17 -13.86
N ALA A 488 20.06 7.08 -13.49
CA ALA A 488 19.43 5.76 -13.39
C ALA A 488 18.33 5.71 -12.32
N MET A 489 18.45 6.53 -11.26
CA MET A 489 17.43 6.65 -10.21
C MET A 489 16.30 7.59 -10.61
N ARG A 490 16.66 8.74 -11.20
CA ARG A 490 15.71 9.75 -11.68
C ARG A 490 16.20 10.40 -12.98
N PRO A 491 15.70 9.92 -14.15
CA PRO A 491 16.07 10.47 -15.45
C PRO A 491 15.64 11.93 -15.65
N GLY A 492 14.51 12.36 -15.08
CA GLY A 492 13.96 13.72 -15.22
C GLY A 492 14.70 14.82 -14.47
N ARG A 493 16.01 14.70 -14.23
CA ARG A 493 16.81 15.71 -13.50
C ARG A 493 17.83 16.38 -14.41
N ALA A 494 17.66 17.68 -14.65
CA ALA A 494 18.51 18.46 -15.54
C ALA A 494 19.97 18.58 -15.07
N LYS A 495 20.20 18.71 -13.76
CA LYS A 495 21.54 18.93 -13.17
C LYS A 495 22.59 17.88 -13.53
N PRO A 496 22.35 16.56 -13.35
CA PRO A 496 23.32 15.54 -13.75
C PRO A 496 23.57 15.49 -15.26
N HIS A 497 22.58 15.80 -16.11
CA HIS A 497 22.81 15.96 -17.55
C HIS A 497 23.78 17.12 -17.86
N TYR A 498 23.60 18.27 -17.22
CA TYR A 498 24.53 19.39 -17.33
C TYR A 498 25.94 19.03 -16.83
N GLY A 499 26.04 18.34 -15.68
CA GLY A 499 27.30 17.85 -15.13
C GLY A 499 28.04 16.89 -16.07
N LEU A 500 27.31 15.96 -16.70
CA LEU A 500 27.85 15.09 -17.76
C LEU A 500 28.31 15.89 -18.97
N GLY A 501 27.55 16.90 -19.41
CA GLY A 501 27.95 17.77 -20.51
C GLY A 501 29.28 18.48 -20.24
N GLN A 502 29.50 18.95 -19.01
CA GLN A 502 30.77 19.55 -18.61
C GLN A 502 31.91 18.53 -18.60
N VAL A 503 31.67 17.32 -18.10
CA VAL A 503 32.68 16.25 -18.09
C VAL A 503 33.05 15.84 -19.53
N TYR A 504 32.05 15.65 -20.40
CA TYR A 504 32.28 15.30 -21.81
C TYR A 504 33.03 16.41 -22.54
N PHE A 505 32.67 17.67 -22.34
CA PHE A 505 33.40 18.81 -22.89
C PHE A 505 34.87 18.83 -22.42
N ALA A 506 35.13 18.62 -21.12
CA ALA A 506 36.48 18.58 -20.57
C ALA A 506 37.32 17.40 -21.10
N THR A 507 36.68 16.33 -21.56
CA THR A 507 37.32 15.17 -22.22
C THR A 507 37.28 15.24 -23.76
N SER A 508 36.92 16.39 -24.33
CA SER A 508 36.81 16.62 -25.78
C SER A 508 35.81 15.73 -26.52
N GLN A 509 34.83 15.16 -25.81
CA GLN A 509 33.73 14.38 -26.38
C GLN A 509 32.57 15.31 -26.74
N TYR A 510 32.75 16.11 -27.79
CA TYR A 510 31.85 17.23 -28.10
C TYR A 510 30.42 16.80 -28.46
N GLU A 511 30.24 15.72 -29.20
CA GLU A 511 28.91 15.21 -29.56
C GLU A 511 28.13 14.76 -28.32
N ALA A 512 28.79 14.03 -27.42
CA ALA A 512 28.21 13.60 -26.15
C ALA A 512 27.89 14.81 -25.24
N ALA A 513 28.75 15.84 -25.26
CA ALA A 513 28.51 17.08 -24.52
C ALA A 513 27.28 17.84 -25.04
N LEU A 514 27.12 17.96 -26.37
CA LEU A 514 25.93 18.58 -26.99
C LEU A 514 24.66 17.85 -26.58
N MET A 515 24.62 16.52 -26.71
CA MET A 515 23.47 15.71 -26.30
C MET A 515 23.15 15.90 -24.82
N ALA A 516 24.15 15.85 -23.95
CA ALA A 516 23.94 16.02 -22.51
C ALA A 516 23.41 17.41 -22.15
N TYR A 517 23.92 18.48 -22.77
CA TYR A 517 23.38 19.83 -22.57
C TYR A 517 21.96 19.98 -23.14
N GLN A 518 21.67 19.39 -24.29
CA GLN A 518 20.32 19.37 -24.86
C GLN A 518 19.34 18.66 -23.95
N SER A 519 19.67 17.48 -23.42
CA SER A 519 18.82 16.79 -22.44
C SER A 519 18.59 17.61 -21.17
N ALA A 520 19.59 18.36 -20.70
CA ALA A 520 19.39 19.27 -19.57
C ALA A 520 18.36 20.38 -19.90
N LEU A 521 18.36 20.89 -21.14
CA LEU A 521 17.47 21.95 -21.62
C LEU A 521 16.08 21.46 -22.01
N GLU A 522 15.93 20.20 -22.42
CA GLU A 522 14.62 19.56 -22.59
C GLU A 522 13.86 19.52 -21.27
N ILE A 523 14.58 19.32 -20.15
CA ILE A 523 14.03 19.29 -18.81
C ILE A 523 13.87 20.71 -18.22
N GLU A 524 14.87 21.57 -18.38
CA GLU A 524 14.85 22.97 -17.91
C GLU A 524 15.23 23.96 -19.03
N PRO A 525 14.26 24.39 -19.88
CA PRO A 525 14.55 25.23 -21.04
C PRO A 525 15.13 26.62 -20.69
N ASN A 526 14.72 27.15 -19.53
CA ASN A 526 15.08 28.50 -19.07
C ASN A 526 16.35 28.52 -18.20
N TRP A 527 17.21 27.51 -18.31
CA TRP A 527 18.47 27.46 -17.58
C TRP A 527 19.64 27.99 -18.42
N ALA A 528 20.22 29.13 -18.02
CA ALA A 528 21.29 29.79 -18.78
C ALA A 528 22.58 28.95 -18.91
N ALA A 529 22.91 28.12 -17.91
CA ALA A 529 24.22 27.47 -17.84
C ALA A 529 24.45 26.40 -18.93
N PRO A 530 23.50 25.49 -19.24
CA PRO A 530 23.62 24.58 -20.38
C PRO A 530 23.69 25.29 -21.73
N HIS A 531 22.98 26.41 -21.94
CA HIS A 531 23.09 27.21 -23.17
C HIS A 531 24.51 27.75 -23.37
N SER A 532 25.15 28.24 -22.30
CA SER A 532 26.56 28.61 -22.36
C SER A 532 27.47 27.41 -22.67
N GLY A 533 27.15 26.23 -22.12
CA GLY A 533 27.87 24.99 -22.41
C GLY A 533 27.77 24.55 -23.87
N LEU A 534 26.58 24.71 -24.49
CA LEU A 534 26.41 24.54 -25.93
C LEU A 534 27.28 25.53 -26.71
N GLY A 535 27.31 26.79 -26.29
CA GLY A 535 28.18 27.81 -26.88
C GLY A 535 29.67 27.45 -26.77
N ASP A 536 30.11 26.86 -25.65
CA ASP A 536 31.49 26.40 -25.46
C ASP A 536 31.84 25.26 -26.40
N VAL A 537 30.94 24.29 -26.58
CA VAL A 537 31.13 23.19 -27.53
C VAL A 537 31.19 23.71 -28.97
N GLN A 538 30.24 24.55 -29.38
CA GLN A 538 30.20 25.10 -30.74
C GLN A 538 31.44 25.97 -31.04
N ARG A 539 31.90 26.75 -30.05
CA ARG A 539 33.14 27.51 -30.14
C ARG A 539 34.35 26.60 -30.34
N ALA A 540 34.44 25.48 -29.62
CA ALA A 540 35.52 24.50 -29.79
C ALA A 540 35.49 23.84 -31.19
N LEU A 541 34.29 23.62 -31.74
CA LEU A 541 34.08 23.13 -33.11
C LEU A 541 34.23 24.20 -34.21
N ARG A 542 34.44 25.47 -33.84
CA ARG A 542 34.50 26.64 -34.74
C ARG A 542 33.20 26.95 -35.50
N HIS A 543 32.07 26.53 -34.96
CA HIS A 543 30.73 26.88 -35.44
C HIS A 543 30.32 28.23 -34.81
N TRP A 544 30.84 29.32 -35.39
CA TRP A 544 30.80 30.63 -34.75
C TRP A 544 29.39 31.20 -34.58
N GLU A 545 28.51 31.05 -35.58
CA GLU A 545 27.14 31.59 -35.52
C GLU A 545 26.29 30.85 -34.47
N GLU A 546 26.42 29.52 -34.42
CA GLU A 546 25.77 28.68 -33.42
C GLU A 546 26.27 29.00 -32.00
N ALA A 547 27.58 29.25 -31.85
CA ALA A 547 28.16 29.68 -30.58
C ALA A 547 27.61 31.05 -30.14
N LEU A 548 27.55 32.04 -31.05
CA LEU A 548 26.97 33.36 -30.78
C LEU A 548 25.52 33.25 -30.33
N ALA A 549 24.71 32.46 -31.05
CA ALA A 549 23.30 32.26 -30.72
C ALA A 549 23.14 31.65 -29.32
N ALA A 550 23.91 30.62 -28.99
CA ALA A 550 23.86 29.94 -27.71
C ALA A 550 24.26 30.87 -26.53
N TYR A 551 25.37 31.62 -26.67
CA TYR A 551 25.78 32.58 -25.63
C TYR A 551 24.80 33.75 -25.48
N ARG A 552 24.28 34.30 -26.58
CA ARG A 552 23.27 35.37 -26.53
C ARG A 552 22.01 34.90 -25.81
N HIS A 553 21.60 33.65 -26.06
CA HIS A 553 20.44 33.09 -25.39
C HIS A 553 20.68 32.86 -23.89
N ALA A 554 21.87 32.37 -23.51
CA ALA A 554 22.27 32.28 -22.11
C ALA A 554 22.24 33.65 -21.41
N ILE A 555 22.75 34.70 -22.05
CA ILE A 555 22.73 36.08 -21.53
C ILE A 555 21.30 36.65 -21.49
N HIS A 556 20.44 36.29 -22.44
CA HIS A 556 19.03 36.69 -22.40
C HIS A 556 18.30 36.10 -21.19
N LEU A 557 18.59 34.85 -20.85
CA LEU A 557 18.03 34.18 -19.68
C LEU A 557 18.61 34.71 -18.36
N ASP A 558 19.92 34.97 -18.32
CA ASP A 558 20.60 35.59 -17.19
C ASP A 558 21.65 36.60 -17.69
N ALA A 559 21.26 37.88 -17.64
CA ALA A 559 22.10 38.99 -18.08
C ALA A 559 23.39 39.13 -17.25
N THR A 560 23.47 38.51 -16.08
CA THR A 560 24.64 38.52 -15.20
C THR A 560 25.53 37.28 -15.33
N TYR A 561 25.20 36.37 -16.24
CA TYR A 561 25.94 35.12 -16.42
C TYR A 561 27.29 35.34 -17.11
N ALA A 562 28.30 35.65 -16.29
CA ALA A 562 29.63 36.07 -16.73
C ALA A 562 30.31 35.08 -17.69
N ALA A 563 30.13 33.77 -17.50
CA ALA A 563 30.74 32.76 -18.37
C ALA A 563 30.25 32.88 -19.82
N ALA A 564 28.96 33.15 -20.05
CA ALA A 564 28.44 33.35 -21.40
C ALA A 564 28.90 34.69 -22.00
N GLN A 565 29.02 35.75 -21.20
CA GLN A 565 29.55 37.04 -21.67
C GLN A 565 31.01 36.91 -22.12
N ILE A 566 31.83 36.20 -21.33
CA ILE A 566 33.22 35.90 -21.65
C ILE A 566 33.30 35.03 -22.91
N GLY A 567 32.49 33.97 -22.99
CA GLY A 567 32.39 33.10 -24.16
C GLY A 567 32.01 33.86 -25.44
N LEU A 568 31.01 34.74 -25.33
CA LEU A 568 30.56 35.62 -26.42
C LEU A 568 31.70 36.54 -26.90
N GLY A 569 32.41 37.19 -25.98
CA GLY A 569 33.57 38.03 -26.30
C GLY A 569 34.69 37.26 -27.00
N PHE A 570 34.97 36.02 -26.57
CA PHE A 570 35.93 35.17 -27.27
C PHE A 570 35.50 34.86 -28.71
N VAL A 571 34.22 34.58 -28.95
CA VAL A 571 33.73 34.33 -30.32
C VAL A 571 33.89 35.57 -31.19
N TYR A 572 33.52 36.77 -30.71
CA TYR A 572 33.68 38.01 -31.48
C TYR A 572 35.12 38.30 -31.88
N ILE A 573 36.09 38.04 -30.99
CA ILE A 573 37.52 38.20 -31.30
C ILE A 573 37.96 37.24 -32.41
N HIS A 574 37.53 35.98 -32.36
CA HIS A 574 37.94 34.94 -33.31
C HIS A 574 37.18 35.00 -34.65
N SER A 575 35.99 35.63 -34.67
CA SER A 575 35.21 35.88 -35.88
C SER A 575 35.46 37.27 -36.49
N GLU A 576 36.46 38.01 -36.01
CA GLU A 576 36.83 39.36 -36.48
C GLU A 576 35.71 40.43 -36.40
N ARG A 577 34.75 40.26 -35.47
CA ARG A 577 33.60 41.17 -35.28
C ARG A 577 33.85 42.17 -34.15
N TYR A 578 34.96 42.91 -34.22
CA TYR A 578 35.44 43.77 -33.12
C TYR A 578 34.56 44.98 -32.77
N HIS A 579 33.62 45.34 -33.64
CA HIS A 579 32.70 46.49 -33.46
C HIS A 579 31.38 46.11 -32.80
N GLU A 580 31.12 44.80 -32.63
CA GLU A 580 30.02 44.24 -31.85
C GLU A 580 30.52 43.83 -30.46
#